data_AF-A0A660WIQ3-F1
#
_entry.id   AF-A0A660WIQ3-F1
#
_cell.length_a   1.000
_cell.length_b   1.000
_cell.length_c   1.000
_cell.angle_alpha   90.00
_cell.angle_beta   90.00
_cell.angle_gamma   90.00
#
_symmetry.space_group_name_H-M   'P 1'
#
loop_
_entity.id
_entity.type
_entity.pdbx_description
1 polymer ?
#
loop_
_entity_poly.entity_id
_entity_poly.type
_entity_poly.pdbx_seq_one_letter_code
_entity_poly.pdbx_strand_id
1 'polypeptide(L)'
;MKKYGVGILFLFFTSCNYPFTVKVSFQDLSGFEPGNPVIMEKDTLGYIKEIKDTLAFLTIKSVHKENLKNGVNFYAVKMAGNPRIMVLPNPNHPLNFKKTVKGYPEYRYWLALGKKNLSKKIEDLREFYDSEEWKSFKKETSRKLKELMKKGEEYFNQHKKDVKKEMLIKIENIRKRFGEEAAKEAERFIDNYGN
;
A
#
# COMPACT_ATOMS: atom_id res chain seq x y z
N MET A 1 29.30 62.56 17.01
CA MET A 1 28.71 61.52 16.14
C MET A 1 27.99 60.50 17.01
N LYS A 2 26.65 60.52 17.06
CA LYS A 2 25.86 59.55 17.83
C LYS A 2 25.54 58.35 16.93
N LYS A 3 26.04 57.17 17.28
CA LYS A 3 25.73 55.91 16.61
C LYS A 3 24.41 55.37 17.18
N TYR A 4 23.37 55.30 16.35
CA TYR A 4 22.14 54.59 16.69
C TYR A 4 22.35 53.11 16.35
N GLY A 5 22.45 52.29 17.39
CA GLY A 5 22.44 50.84 17.26
C GLY A 5 21.04 50.37 16.85
N VAL A 6 20.90 49.88 15.63
CA VAL A 6 19.69 49.21 15.16
C VAL A 6 19.66 47.82 15.81
N GLY A 7 18.91 47.69 16.89
CA GLY A 7 18.58 46.39 17.48
C GLY A 7 17.48 45.73 16.65
N ILE A 8 17.85 44.85 15.72
CA ILE A 8 16.91 43.97 15.03
C ILE A 8 16.47 42.90 16.04
N LEU A 9 15.25 43.07 16.57
CA LEU A 9 14.58 42.07 17.40
C LEU A 9 14.03 40.97 16.48
N PHE A 10 14.78 39.88 16.31
CA PHE A 10 14.30 38.66 15.68
C PHE A 10 13.26 37.99 16.59
N LEU A 11 11.99 38.33 16.38
CA LEU A 11 10.86 37.57 16.90
C LEU A 11 10.79 36.24 16.14
N PHE A 12 11.44 35.21 16.67
CA PHE A 12 11.17 33.83 16.29
C PHE A 12 9.72 33.53 16.66
N PHE A 13 8.82 33.61 15.68
CA PHE A 13 7.48 33.05 15.76
C PHE A 13 7.62 31.53 15.94
N THR A 14 7.77 31.07 17.18
CA THR A 14 7.56 29.68 17.53
C THR A 14 6.09 29.39 17.28
N SER A 15 5.76 28.92 16.07
CA SER A 15 4.44 28.41 15.75
C SER A 15 4.12 27.34 16.78
N CYS A 16 3.19 27.64 17.69
CA CYS A 16 2.85 26.67 18.73
C CYS A 16 2.22 25.45 18.04
N ASN A 17 2.98 24.35 18.03
CA ASN A 17 2.61 23.07 17.46
C ASN A 17 1.63 22.36 18.41
N TYR A 18 0.43 22.92 18.55
CA TYR A 18 -0.60 22.32 19.40
C TYR A 18 -1.21 21.10 18.70
N PRO A 19 -1.32 19.96 19.38
CA PRO A 19 -2.02 18.81 18.85
C PRO A 19 -3.49 19.16 18.59
N PHE A 20 -4.09 18.48 17.63
CA PHE A 20 -5.48 18.73 17.23
C PHE A 20 -6.33 17.47 17.39
N THR A 21 -7.64 17.66 17.51
CA THR A 21 -8.60 16.55 17.68
C THR A 21 -9.29 16.23 16.37
N VAL A 22 -9.41 14.94 16.05
CA VAL A 22 -10.23 14.41 14.95
C VAL A 22 -11.33 13.54 15.54
N LYS A 23 -12.58 13.78 15.12
CA LYS A 23 -13.73 12.96 15.53
C LYS A 23 -13.97 11.88 14.47
N VAL A 24 -13.97 10.62 14.87
CA VAL A 24 -14.17 9.49 13.95
C VAL A 24 -15.27 8.57 14.47
N SER A 25 -16.31 8.34 13.67
CA SER A 25 -17.42 7.44 14.00
C SER A 25 -17.19 6.08 13.34
N PHE A 26 -17.17 5.03 14.15
CA PHE A 26 -17.03 3.65 13.72
C PHE A 26 -18.37 2.92 13.86
N GLN A 27 -18.42 1.66 13.43
CA GLN A 27 -19.58 0.79 13.71
C GLN A 27 -19.41 0.05 15.05
N ASP A 28 -18.17 -0.32 15.37
CA ASP A 28 -17.81 -1.02 16.60
C ASP A 28 -16.45 -0.51 17.09
N LEU A 29 -16.37 -0.21 18.38
CA LEU A 29 -15.16 0.17 19.12
C LEU A 29 -14.98 -0.69 20.39
N SER A 30 -15.68 -1.82 20.48
CA SER A 30 -15.50 -2.78 21.58
C SER A 30 -14.01 -3.10 21.79
N GLY A 31 -13.53 -3.06 23.03
CA GLY A 31 -12.12 -3.33 23.33
C GLY A 31 -11.13 -2.26 22.87
N PHE A 32 -11.57 -1.08 22.43
CA PHE A 32 -10.71 0.10 22.32
C PHE A 32 -10.82 0.96 23.58
N GLU A 33 -9.73 1.61 23.94
CA GLU A 33 -9.61 2.42 25.15
C GLU A 33 -8.84 3.73 24.88
N PRO A 34 -9.06 4.77 25.72
CA PRO A 34 -8.18 5.92 25.75
C PRO A 34 -6.71 5.51 25.88
N GLY A 35 -5.83 6.14 25.10
CA GLY A 35 -4.41 5.82 25.01
C GLY A 35 -4.04 4.86 23.88
N ASN A 36 -4.99 4.12 23.29
CA ASN A 36 -4.67 3.28 22.13
C ASN A 36 -4.12 4.13 20.97
N PRO A 37 -3.11 3.65 20.23
CA PRO A 37 -2.38 4.46 19.27
C PRO A 37 -3.16 4.66 17.97
N VAL A 38 -2.89 5.80 17.33
CA VAL A 38 -3.28 6.10 15.95
C VAL A 38 -2.04 6.04 15.08
N ILE A 39 -2.01 5.13 14.11
CA ILE A 39 -0.81 4.77 13.36
C ILE A 39 -1.06 4.93 11.86
N MET A 40 -0.10 5.51 11.15
CA MET A 40 -0.04 5.52 9.70
C MET A 40 1.29 4.91 9.27
N GLU A 41 1.23 3.84 8.48
CA GLU A 41 2.40 3.05 8.10
C GLU A 41 3.20 2.58 9.34
N LYS A 42 4.38 3.17 9.61
CA LYS A 42 5.20 2.87 10.79
C LYS A 42 5.16 3.96 11.85
N ASP A 43 4.51 5.08 11.57
CA ASP A 43 4.54 6.27 12.42
C ASP A 43 3.33 6.36 13.34
N THR A 44 3.58 6.63 14.62
CA THR A 44 2.53 6.93 15.59
C THR A 44 2.15 8.41 15.49
N LEU A 45 0.99 8.65 14.86
CA LEU A 45 0.43 9.98 14.65
C LEU A 45 -0.12 10.59 15.95
N GLY A 46 -0.60 9.76 16.85
CA GLY A 46 -1.34 10.18 18.03
C GLY A 46 -1.97 9.03 18.79
N TYR A 47 -3.05 9.32 19.52
CA TYR A 47 -3.75 8.35 20.36
C TYR A 47 -5.25 8.68 20.47
N ILE A 48 -6.04 7.69 20.92
CA ILE A 48 -7.45 7.88 21.29
C ILE A 48 -7.49 8.66 22.60
N LYS A 49 -8.04 9.87 22.60
CA LYS A 49 -8.24 10.66 23.83
C LYS A 49 -9.46 10.19 24.60
N GLU A 50 -10.55 9.92 23.90
CA GLU A 50 -11.86 9.62 24.48
C GLU A 50 -12.69 8.79 23.51
N ILE A 51 -13.58 7.95 24.03
CA ILE A 51 -14.58 7.18 23.28
C ILE A 51 -15.96 7.47 23.88
N LYS A 52 -16.93 7.77 23.01
CA LYS A 52 -18.35 7.90 23.36
C LYS A 52 -19.16 7.02 22.42
N ASP A 53 -19.64 5.89 22.93
CA ASP A 53 -20.28 4.84 22.12
C ASP A 53 -19.40 4.43 20.93
N THR A 54 -19.81 4.77 19.71
CA THR A 54 -19.09 4.48 18.47
C THR A 54 -18.21 5.63 17.98
N LEU A 55 -18.14 6.73 18.73
CA LEU A 55 -17.39 7.93 18.39
C LEU A 55 -16.05 7.99 19.13
N ALA A 56 -14.95 7.93 18.39
CA ALA A 56 -13.61 8.13 18.92
C ALA A 56 -13.12 9.57 18.70
N PHE A 57 -12.52 10.15 19.74
CA PHE A 57 -11.86 11.46 19.69
C PHE A 57 -10.36 11.23 19.66
N LEU A 58 -9.73 11.43 18.50
CA LEU A 58 -8.32 11.17 18.28
C LEU A 58 -7.50 12.44 18.49
N THR A 59 -6.48 12.40 19.35
CA THR A 59 -5.50 13.50 19.48
C THR A 59 -4.33 13.21 18.57
N ILE A 60 -4.07 14.10 17.61
CA ILE A 60 -3.02 13.95 16.60
C ILE A 60 -1.98 15.05 16.73
N LYS A 61 -0.70 14.69 16.59
CA LYS A 61 0.42 15.66 16.59
C LYS A 61 0.30 16.61 15.40
N SER A 62 0.53 17.91 15.64
CA SER A 62 0.38 18.96 14.61
C SER A 62 1.23 18.74 13.36
N VAL A 63 2.39 18.11 13.50
CA VAL A 63 3.32 17.79 12.40
C VAL A 63 2.68 16.91 11.31
N HIS A 64 1.60 16.19 11.62
CA HIS A 64 0.89 15.33 10.67
C HIS A 64 -0.35 15.97 10.06
N LYS A 65 -0.66 17.23 10.38
CA LYS A 65 -1.89 17.91 9.95
C LYS A 65 -2.00 18.00 8.42
N GLU A 66 -0.93 18.38 7.73
CA GLU A 66 -0.95 18.51 6.27
C GLU A 66 -1.09 17.14 5.58
N ASN A 67 -0.41 16.10 6.09
CA ASN A 67 -0.54 14.73 5.56
C ASN A 67 -1.98 14.22 5.65
N LEU A 68 -2.71 14.59 6.71
CA LEU A 68 -4.09 14.20 6.93
C LEU A 68 -5.10 15.02 6.11
N LYS A 69 -4.81 16.30 5.82
CA LYS A 69 -5.66 17.14 4.96
C LYS A 69 -5.81 16.59 3.57
N ASN A 70 -4.74 15.98 3.04
CA ASN A 70 -4.73 15.35 1.72
C ASN A 70 -5.66 14.14 1.63
N GLY A 71 -6.38 13.79 2.69
CA GLY A 71 -7.42 12.78 2.70
C GLY A 71 -6.90 11.44 3.18
N VAL A 72 -7.59 10.87 4.17
CA VAL A 72 -7.26 9.57 4.76
C VAL A 72 -8.51 8.83 5.19
N ASN A 73 -8.38 7.52 5.31
CA ASN A 73 -9.36 6.66 5.96
C ASN A 73 -8.82 6.17 7.30
N PHE A 74 -9.70 6.06 8.29
CA PHE A 74 -9.41 5.51 9.62
C PHE A 74 -10.03 4.11 9.74
N TYR A 75 -9.28 3.18 10.32
CA TYR A 75 -9.71 1.79 10.50
C TYR A 75 -9.48 1.35 11.95
N ALA A 76 -10.49 0.75 12.57
CA ALA A 76 -10.36 0.12 13.88
C ALA A 76 -9.80 -1.30 13.69
N VAL A 77 -8.58 -1.56 14.16
CA VAL A 77 -7.83 -2.81 13.96
C VAL A 77 -7.40 -3.42 15.30
N LYS A 78 -7.64 -4.73 15.51
CA LYS A 78 -7.26 -5.49 16.71
C LYS A 78 -6.20 -6.56 16.38
N MET A 79 -5.10 -6.11 15.79
CA MET A 79 -4.02 -7.02 15.34
C MET A 79 -3.36 -7.70 16.54
N ALA A 80 -3.41 -9.04 16.58
CA ALA A 80 -2.87 -9.86 17.67
C ALA A 80 -3.34 -9.42 19.06
N GLY A 81 -4.62 -9.05 19.18
CA GLY A 81 -5.22 -8.61 20.45
C GLY A 81 -4.83 -7.21 20.90
N ASN A 82 -4.10 -6.44 20.07
CA ASN A 82 -3.64 -5.09 20.39
C ASN A 82 -4.42 -4.04 19.58
N PRO A 83 -5.43 -3.39 20.18
CA PRO A 83 -6.30 -2.41 19.52
C PRO A 83 -5.55 -1.14 19.12
N ARG A 84 -5.77 -0.69 17.89
CA ARG A 84 -5.17 0.54 17.33
C ARG A 84 -6.00 1.09 16.18
N ILE A 85 -5.94 2.39 15.97
CA ILE A 85 -6.55 3.02 14.79
C ILE A 85 -5.50 3.11 13.70
N MET A 86 -5.68 2.34 12.62
CA MET A 86 -4.82 2.42 11.45
C MET A 86 -5.34 3.50 10.50
N VAL A 87 -4.42 4.22 9.87
CA VAL A 87 -4.70 5.29 8.92
C VAL A 87 -4.06 4.96 7.59
N LEU A 88 -4.84 5.06 6.50
CA LEU A 88 -4.33 4.92 5.13
C LEU A 88 -4.65 6.18 4.31
N PRO A 89 -3.72 6.65 3.45
CA PRO A 89 -3.99 7.72 2.50
C PRO A 89 -5.20 7.43 1.60
N ASN A 90 -6.03 8.44 1.39
CA ASN A 90 -7.17 8.42 0.47
C ASN A 90 -7.40 9.81 -0.13
N PRO A 91 -6.69 10.16 -1.23
CA PRO A 91 -6.72 11.51 -1.80
C PRO A 91 -8.10 11.95 -2.31
N ASN A 92 -9.00 11.00 -2.55
CA ASN A 92 -10.34 11.27 -3.04
C ASN A 92 -11.28 11.84 -1.96
N HIS A 93 -10.87 11.80 -0.69
CA HIS A 93 -11.69 12.27 0.43
C HIS A 93 -10.87 13.12 1.41
N PRO A 94 -10.61 14.41 1.07
CA PRO A 94 -9.94 15.34 1.96
C PRO A 94 -10.63 15.44 3.33
N LEU A 95 -9.84 15.49 4.40
CA LEU A 95 -10.38 15.58 5.75
C LEU A 95 -10.86 16.99 6.08
N ASN A 96 -12.09 17.07 6.58
CA ASN A 96 -12.60 18.26 7.26
C ASN A 96 -12.57 18.03 8.78
N PHE A 97 -11.56 18.60 9.46
CA PHE A 97 -11.37 18.43 10.91
C PHE A 97 -12.52 18.96 11.78
N LYS A 98 -13.43 19.77 11.23
CA LYS A 98 -14.62 20.25 11.95
C LYS A 98 -15.77 19.23 11.97
N LYS A 99 -15.73 18.22 11.08
CA LYS A 99 -16.79 17.23 10.93
C LYS A 99 -16.38 15.89 11.54
N THR A 100 -17.37 15.10 11.90
CA THR A 100 -17.18 13.69 12.21
C THR A 100 -16.84 12.94 10.92
N VAL A 101 -15.72 12.24 10.93
CA VAL A 101 -15.24 11.41 9.82
C VAL A 101 -15.76 10.00 10.02
N LYS A 102 -16.12 9.31 8.93
CA LYS A 102 -16.49 7.90 9.00
C LYS A 102 -15.24 7.02 9.09
N GLY A 103 -15.16 6.21 10.14
CA GLY A 103 -14.19 5.14 10.30
C GLY A 103 -14.71 3.81 9.77
N TYR A 104 -13.80 2.86 9.59
CA TYR A 104 -14.08 1.56 8.99
C TYR A 104 -13.62 0.40 9.87
N PRO A 105 -14.24 -0.78 9.74
CA PRO A 105 -13.81 -2.00 10.43
C PRO A 105 -12.52 -2.57 9.84
N GLU A 106 -11.88 -3.45 10.61
CA GLU A 106 -10.59 -4.08 10.30
C GLU A 106 -10.54 -4.76 8.93
N TYR A 107 -11.55 -5.53 8.53
CA TYR A 107 -11.50 -6.23 7.24
C TYR A 107 -11.31 -5.28 6.04
N ARG A 108 -11.82 -4.04 6.13
CA ARG A 108 -11.63 -3.02 5.10
C ARG A 108 -10.20 -2.49 5.04
N TYR A 109 -9.49 -2.49 6.17
CA TYR A 109 -8.07 -2.15 6.21
C TYR A 109 -7.26 -3.16 5.39
N TRP A 110 -7.49 -4.45 5.62
CA TRP A 110 -6.81 -5.53 4.88
C TRP A 110 -7.13 -5.51 3.39
N LEU A 111 -8.39 -5.26 3.00
CA LEU A 111 -8.76 -5.08 1.59
C LEU A 111 -8.06 -3.88 0.95
N ALA A 112 -7.97 -2.74 1.66
CA ALA A 112 -7.31 -1.55 1.16
C ALA A 112 -5.80 -1.77 0.98
N LEU A 113 -5.13 -2.45 1.93
CA LEU A 113 -3.73 -2.85 1.79
C LEU A 113 -3.52 -3.83 0.64
N GLY A 114 -4.37 -4.85 0.52
CA GLY A 114 -4.31 -5.80 -0.58
C GLY A 114 -4.41 -5.12 -1.94
N LYS A 115 -5.35 -4.17 -2.09
CA LYS A 115 -5.49 -3.37 -3.30
C LYS A 115 -4.27 -2.49 -3.56
N LYS A 116 -3.73 -1.79 -2.55
CA LYS A 116 -2.52 -0.95 -2.68
C LYS A 116 -1.30 -1.78 -3.10
N ASN A 117 -1.13 -2.96 -2.52
CA ASN A 117 -0.03 -3.85 -2.84
C ASN A 117 -0.19 -4.45 -4.24
N LEU A 118 -1.41 -4.81 -4.64
CA LEU A 118 -1.69 -5.30 -5.99
C LEU A 118 -1.49 -4.20 -7.03
N SER A 119 -1.97 -2.98 -6.78
CA SER A 119 -1.78 -1.86 -7.70
C SER A 119 -0.30 -1.53 -7.85
N LYS A 120 0.45 -1.51 -6.75
CA LYS A 120 1.89 -1.31 -6.77
C LYS A 120 2.59 -2.44 -7.54
N LYS A 121 2.21 -3.71 -7.31
CA LYS A 121 2.77 -4.85 -8.04
C LYS A 121 2.49 -4.75 -9.55
N ILE A 122 1.28 -4.33 -9.94
CA ILE A 122 0.91 -4.13 -11.36
C ILE A 122 1.69 -2.96 -11.96
N GLU A 123 1.88 -1.88 -11.21
CA GLU A 123 2.62 -0.69 -11.62
C GLU A 123 4.12 -0.99 -11.79
N ASP A 124 4.72 -1.67 -10.82
CA ASP A 124 6.13 -2.12 -10.84
C ASP A 124 6.39 -3.10 -12.00
N LEU A 125 5.39 -3.88 -12.41
CA LEU A 125 5.49 -4.83 -13.53
C LEU A 125 4.95 -4.28 -14.86
N ARG A 126 4.48 -3.03 -14.89
CA ARG A 126 3.87 -2.46 -16.10
C ARG A 126 4.88 -2.37 -17.25
N GLU A 127 6.07 -1.86 -16.97
CA GLU A 127 7.16 -1.79 -17.94
C GLU A 127 7.50 -3.18 -18.49
N PHE A 128 7.54 -4.19 -17.61
CA PHE A 128 7.72 -5.58 -18.01
C PHE A 128 6.59 -6.07 -18.93
N TYR A 129 5.33 -5.90 -18.55
CA TYR A 129 4.20 -6.37 -19.36
C TYR A 129 4.06 -5.65 -20.70
N ASP A 130 4.48 -4.39 -20.79
CA ASP A 130 4.45 -3.61 -22.03
C ASP A 130 5.69 -3.84 -22.92
N SER A 131 6.74 -4.48 -22.37
CA SER A 131 8.03 -4.72 -23.05
C SER A 131 7.94 -5.68 -24.25
N GLU A 132 8.80 -5.45 -25.24
CA GLU A 132 8.96 -6.37 -26.37
C GLU A 132 9.56 -7.71 -25.93
N GLU A 133 10.38 -7.73 -24.88
CA GLU A 133 10.91 -8.94 -24.26
C GLU A 133 9.78 -9.84 -23.76
N TRP A 134 8.81 -9.28 -23.05
CA TRP A 134 7.65 -10.04 -22.57
C TRP A 134 6.75 -10.52 -23.72
N LYS A 135 6.46 -9.64 -24.69
CA LYS A 135 5.65 -10.02 -25.86
C LYS A 135 6.31 -11.14 -26.66
N SER A 136 7.61 -11.04 -26.88
CA SER A 136 8.42 -12.05 -27.58
C SER A 136 8.46 -13.37 -26.79
N PHE A 137 8.74 -13.31 -25.49
CA PHE A 137 8.70 -14.45 -24.58
C PHE A 137 7.34 -15.16 -24.64
N LYS A 138 6.25 -14.41 -24.49
CA LYS A 138 4.88 -14.95 -24.49
C LYS A 138 4.53 -15.60 -25.82
N LYS A 139 4.88 -14.97 -26.94
CA LYS A 139 4.61 -15.48 -28.30
C LYS A 139 5.36 -16.78 -28.56
N GLU A 140 6.65 -16.81 -28.26
CA GLU A 140 7.49 -17.99 -28.50
C GLU A 140 7.11 -19.15 -27.58
N THR A 141 6.95 -18.89 -26.28
CA THR A 141 6.54 -19.88 -25.29
C THR A 141 5.19 -20.47 -25.64
N SER A 142 4.21 -19.62 -26.00
CA SER A 142 2.88 -20.08 -26.44
C SER A 142 2.96 -20.98 -27.68
N ARG A 143 3.82 -20.65 -28.65
CA ARG A 143 3.99 -21.46 -29.86
C ARG A 143 4.48 -22.86 -29.50
N LYS A 144 5.55 -22.95 -28.72
CA LYS A 144 6.15 -24.23 -28.28
C LYS A 144 5.17 -25.07 -27.45
N LEU A 145 4.49 -24.45 -26.49
CA LEU A 145 3.51 -25.16 -25.65
C LEU A 145 2.29 -25.63 -26.45
N LYS A 146 1.80 -24.84 -27.42
CA LYS A 146 0.74 -25.28 -28.35
C LYS A 146 1.17 -26.46 -29.22
N GLU A 147 2.42 -26.47 -29.71
CA GLU A 147 2.96 -27.60 -30.47
C GLU A 147 3.01 -28.88 -29.64
N LEU A 148 3.33 -28.78 -28.35
CA LEU A 148 3.25 -29.90 -27.41
C LEU A 148 1.80 -30.34 -27.17
N MET A 149 0.87 -29.41 -26.91
CA MET A 149 -0.54 -29.73 -26.67
C MET A 149 -1.19 -30.49 -27.85
N LYS A 150 -0.81 -30.15 -29.09
CA LYS A 150 -1.31 -30.85 -30.29
C LYS A 150 -0.95 -32.34 -30.33
N LYS A 151 0.07 -32.77 -29.58
CA LYS A 151 0.54 -34.16 -29.51
C LYS A 151 -0.14 -34.96 -28.39
N GLY A 152 -1.05 -34.35 -27.64
CA GLY A 152 -1.79 -34.98 -26.56
C GLY A 152 -1.26 -34.62 -25.17
N GLU A 153 -2.13 -34.78 -24.16
CA GLU A 153 -1.91 -34.37 -22.77
C GLU A 153 -0.69 -35.06 -22.12
N GLU A 154 -0.54 -36.38 -22.34
CA GLU A 154 0.58 -37.15 -21.80
C GLU A 154 1.92 -36.66 -22.35
N TYR A 155 1.99 -36.43 -23.66
CA TYR A 155 3.18 -35.86 -24.33
C TYR A 155 3.47 -34.44 -23.83
N PHE A 156 2.44 -33.62 -23.65
CA PHE A 156 2.56 -32.27 -23.12
C PHE A 156 3.16 -32.26 -21.71
N ASN A 157 2.63 -33.07 -20.80
CA ASN A 157 3.09 -33.12 -19.40
C ASN A 157 4.54 -33.61 -19.27
N GLN A 158 4.96 -34.55 -20.14
CA GLN A 158 6.34 -35.02 -20.17
C GLN A 158 7.32 -33.93 -20.65
N HIS A 159 6.95 -33.16 -21.68
CA HIS A 159 7.90 -32.28 -22.40
C HIS A 159 7.76 -30.78 -22.04
N LYS A 160 6.73 -30.37 -21.28
CA LYS A 160 6.57 -28.98 -20.80
C LYS A 160 7.79 -28.50 -19.99
N LYS A 161 8.44 -29.40 -19.26
CA LYS A 161 9.67 -29.11 -18.50
C LYS A 161 10.85 -28.76 -19.41
N ASP A 162 10.91 -29.29 -20.62
CA ASP A 162 11.98 -28.99 -21.56
C ASP A 162 11.81 -27.60 -22.18
N VAL A 163 10.57 -27.22 -22.48
CA VAL A 163 10.25 -25.82 -22.85
C VAL A 163 10.62 -24.87 -21.72
N LYS A 164 10.33 -25.23 -20.46
CA LYS A 164 10.72 -24.44 -19.29
C LYS A 164 12.24 -24.26 -19.22
N LYS A 165 13.02 -25.34 -19.39
CA LYS A 165 14.49 -25.30 -19.40
C LYS A 165 15.03 -24.41 -20.51
N GLU A 166 14.48 -24.52 -21.72
CA GLU A 166 14.90 -23.71 -22.86
C GLU A 166 14.64 -22.22 -22.64
N MET A 167 13.51 -21.90 -21.99
CA MET A 167 13.14 -20.53 -21.70
C MET A 167 13.92 -19.92 -20.52
N LEU A 168 14.74 -20.69 -19.78
CA LEU A 168 15.51 -20.19 -18.63
C LEU A 168 16.43 -19.03 -18.99
N ILE A 169 17.06 -19.04 -20.18
CA ILE A 169 17.93 -17.94 -20.62
C ILE A 169 17.12 -16.64 -20.79
N LYS A 170 15.90 -16.74 -21.33
CA LYS A 170 15.01 -15.59 -21.50
C LYS A 170 14.45 -15.11 -20.16
N ILE A 171 14.11 -16.03 -19.26
CA ILE A 171 13.68 -15.72 -17.89
C ILE A 171 14.81 -15.02 -17.13
N GLU A 172 16.06 -15.45 -17.30
CA GLU A 172 17.21 -14.80 -16.68
C GLU A 172 17.44 -13.39 -17.24
N ASN A 173 17.22 -13.17 -18.53
CA ASN A 173 17.27 -11.83 -19.11
C ASN A 173 16.14 -10.94 -18.58
N ILE A 174 14.94 -11.50 -18.41
CA ILE A 174 13.81 -10.81 -17.75
C ILE A 174 14.17 -10.48 -16.30
N ARG A 175 14.76 -11.42 -15.56
CA ARG A 175 15.22 -11.22 -14.18
C ARG A 175 16.22 -10.07 -14.07
N LYS A 176 17.23 -10.07 -14.94
CA LYS A 176 18.29 -9.04 -14.94
C LYS A 176 17.76 -7.64 -15.23
N ARG A 177 16.75 -7.53 -16.10
CA ARG A 177 16.24 -6.23 -16.57
C ARG A 177 15.06 -5.72 -15.75
N PHE A 178 14.13 -6.60 -15.38
CA PHE A 178 12.86 -6.25 -14.74
C PHE A 178 12.73 -6.80 -13.30
N GLY A 179 13.74 -7.51 -12.81
CA GLY A 179 13.80 -8.03 -11.45
C GLY A 179 13.13 -9.39 -11.25
N GLU A 180 13.26 -9.88 -10.02
CA GLU A 180 12.85 -11.24 -9.62
C GLU A 180 11.35 -11.48 -9.76
N GLU A 181 10.50 -10.49 -9.49
CA GLU A 181 9.05 -10.65 -9.61
C GLU A 181 8.61 -10.83 -11.07
N ALA A 182 9.23 -10.12 -12.03
CA ALA A 182 8.96 -10.31 -13.44
C ALA A 182 9.37 -11.71 -13.92
N ALA A 183 10.50 -12.22 -13.44
CA ALA A 183 10.96 -13.57 -13.72
C ALA A 183 9.97 -14.63 -13.19
N LYS A 184 9.46 -14.45 -11.96
CA LYS A 184 8.43 -15.34 -11.40
C LYS A 184 7.13 -15.32 -12.20
N GLU A 185 6.70 -14.16 -12.71
CA GLU A 185 5.51 -14.10 -13.57
C GLU A 185 5.74 -14.81 -14.92
N ALA A 186 6.96 -14.75 -15.48
CA ALA A 186 7.33 -15.51 -16.67
C ALA A 186 7.33 -17.03 -16.42
N GLU A 187 7.84 -17.48 -15.27
CA GLU A 187 7.76 -18.89 -14.85
C GLU A 187 6.30 -19.34 -14.67
N ARG A 188 5.47 -18.55 -13.98
CA ARG A 188 4.04 -18.83 -13.78
C ARG A 188 3.28 -18.93 -15.10
N PHE A 189 3.63 -18.12 -16.10
CA PHE A 189 3.00 -18.22 -17.41
C PHE A 189 3.22 -19.59 -18.06
N ILE A 190 4.42 -20.15 -17.94
CA ILE A 190 4.71 -21.51 -18.42
C ILE A 190 3.93 -22.52 -17.57
N ASP A 191 4.01 -22.41 -16.24
CA ASP A 191 3.42 -23.39 -15.31
C ASP A 191 1.89 -23.45 -15.42
N ASN A 192 1.22 -22.33 -15.72
CA ASN A 192 -0.23 -22.26 -15.84
C ASN A 192 -0.75 -22.38 -17.30
N TYR A 193 0.14 -22.55 -18.29
CA TYR A 193 -0.30 -22.67 -19.66
C TYR A 193 -1.12 -23.95 -19.88
N GLY A 194 -2.35 -23.80 -20.36
CA GLY A 194 -3.25 -24.90 -20.69
C GLY A 194 -4.07 -25.46 -19.51
N ASN A 195 -3.92 -24.89 -18.31
CA ASN A 195 -4.83 -25.10 -17.18
C ASN A 195 -6.03 -24.16 -17.23
#